data_AF-A0A6J5F8E4-F1
#
_entry.id   AF-A0A6J5F8E4-F1
#
_cell.length_a   1.000
_cell.length_b   1.000
_cell.length_c   1.000
_cell.angle_alpha   90.00
_cell.angle_beta   90.00
_cell.angle_gamma   90.00
#
_symmetry.space_group_name_H-M   'P 1'
#
loop_
_entity.id
_entity.type
_entity.pdbx_description
1 polymer ?
#
loop_
_entity_poly.entity_id
_entity_poly.type
_entity_poly.pdbx_seq_one_letter_code
_entity_poly.pdbx_strand_id
1 'polypeptide(L)'
;MRYSEMIAELLQPVLVALRGSLRTAAHAFFVTEQDVLNELAPAEVLAGVPFETRALVHPSRLRLLQLPAMERQRWVLSLVRTSEKGMTE
;
A
#
# COMPACT_ATOMS: atom_id res chain seq x y z
N MET A 1 1.27 -1.32 23.57
CA MET A 1 0.91 -1.83 22.23
C MET A 1 1.56 -0.90 21.20
N ARG A 2 2.82 -1.12 20.82
CA ARG A 2 3.35 -2.02 19.76
C ARG A 2 2.86 -1.67 18.35
N TYR A 3 3.40 -0.57 17.81
CA TYR A 3 3.27 -0.17 16.40
C TYR A 3 3.62 -1.32 15.41
N SER A 4 4.54 -2.21 15.80
CA SER A 4 4.96 -3.38 15.02
C SER A 4 3.89 -4.46 14.86
N GLU A 5 3.06 -4.69 15.88
CA GLU A 5 1.97 -5.68 15.82
C GLU A 5 0.85 -5.20 14.90
N MET A 6 0.50 -3.92 15.00
CA MET A 6 -0.50 -3.30 14.12
C MET A 6 -0.05 -3.33 12.65
N ILE A 7 1.23 -3.06 12.37
CA ILE A 7 1.75 -3.14 10.99
C ILE A 7 1.69 -4.57 10.47
N ALA A 8 1.98 -5.58 11.31
CA ALA A 8 1.89 -6.98 10.90
C ALA A 8 0.45 -7.39 10.54
N GLU A 9 -0.53 -6.98 11.35
CA GLU A 9 -1.96 -7.22 11.09
C GLU A 9 -2.45 -6.55 9.80
N LEU A 10 -1.90 -5.38 9.47
CA LEU A 10 -2.22 -4.68 8.22
C LEU A 10 -1.53 -5.31 7.00
N LEU A 11 -0.33 -5.82 7.18
CA LEU A 11 0.47 -6.37 6.10
C LEU A 11 0.04 -7.78 5.71
N GLN A 12 -0.32 -8.63 6.68
CA GLN A 12 -0.59 -10.05 6.45
C GLN A 12 -1.69 -10.30 5.41
N PRO A 13 -2.85 -9.63 5.43
CA PRO A 13 -3.87 -9.80 4.38
C PRO A 13 -3.39 -9.41 2.98
N VAL A 14 -2.52 -8.40 2.88
CA VAL A 14 -1.96 -7.97 1.58
C VAL A 14 -0.96 -9.00 1.07
N LEU A 15 -0.12 -9.57 1.94
CA LEU A 15 0.79 -10.66 1.57
C LEU A 15 0.05 -11.92 1.14
N VAL A 16 -1.08 -12.23 1.79
CA VAL A 16 -1.95 -13.34 1.38
C VAL A 16 -2.54 -13.09 0.00
N ALA A 17 -2.97 -11.86 -0.28
CA ALA A 17 -3.50 -11.49 -1.60
C ALA A 17 -2.43 -11.54 -2.71
N LEU A 18 -1.17 -11.25 -2.39
CA LEU A 18 -0.04 -11.35 -3.33
C LEU A 18 0.56 -12.77 -3.42
N ARG A 19 0.00 -13.75 -2.70
CA ARG A 19 0.54 -15.12 -2.66
C ARG A 19 0.53 -15.73 -4.07
N GLY A 20 1.71 -16.13 -4.54
CA GLY A 20 1.90 -16.66 -5.90
C GLY A 20 2.54 -15.65 -6.86
N SER A 21 2.62 -14.38 -6.48
CA SER A 21 3.40 -13.37 -7.21
C SER A 21 4.91 -13.64 -7.09
N LEU A 22 5.67 -13.28 -8.12
CA LEU A 22 7.12 -13.23 -8.04
C LEU A 22 7.55 -12.24 -6.94
N ARG A 23 8.61 -12.55 -6.21
CA ARG A 23 9.14 -11.68 -5.14
C ARG A 23 9.44 -10.26 -5.64
N THR A 24 9.95 -10.13 -6.85
CA THR A 24 10.23 -8.83 -7.49
C THR A 24 8.95 -8.07 -7.81
N ALA A 25 7.91 -8.74 -8.27
CA ALA A 25 6.59 -8.14 -8.51
C ALA A 25 5.92 -7.70 -7.21
N ALA A 26 5.99 -8.51 -6.15
CA ALA A 26 5.50 -8.14 -4.83
C ALA A 26 6.26 -6.92 -4.27
N HIS A 27 7.59 -6.88 -4.43
CA HIS A 27 8.38 -5.70 -4.05
C HIS A 27 7.95 -4.46 -4.84
N ALA A 28 7.89 -4.56 -6.17
CA ALA A 28 7.47 -3.47 -7.06
C ALA A 28 6.07 -2.96 -6.69
N PHE A 29 5.13 -3.85 -6.38
CA PHE A 29 3.80 -3.46 -5.92
C PHE A 29 3.88 -2.53 -4.69
N PHE A 30 4.72 -2.85 -3.70
CA PHE A 30 4.78 -2.06 -2.47
C PHE A 30 5.45 -0.69 -2.62
N VAL A 31 6.40 -0.55 -3.55
CA VAL A 31 7.26 0.64 -3.65
C VAL A 31 6.92 1.56 -4.83
N THR A 32 6.14 1.08 -5.81
CA THR A 32 5.75 1.88 -6.97
C THR A 32 4.53 2.73 -6.68
N GLU A 33 4.62 4.03 -7.02
CA GLU A 33 3.53 4.99 -6.90
C GLU A 33 2.31 4.56 -7.72
N GLN A 34 1.12 4.82 -7.19
CA GLN A 34 -0.14 4.50 -7.84
C GLN A 34 -0.99 5.77 -7.97
N ASP A 35 -1.43 6.10 -9.17
CA ASP A 35 -2.26 7.29 -9.43
C ASP A 35 -3.52 7.31 -8.54
N VAL A 36 -4.17 6.15 -8.40
CA VAL A 36 -5.37 5.98 -7.57
C VAL A 36 -5.13 6.19 -6.07
N LEU A 37 -3.87 6.17 -5.63
CA LEU A 37 -3.45 6.51 -4.26
C LEU A 37 -2.90 7.94 -4.16
N ASN A 38 -3.19 8.81 -5.13
CA ASN A 38 -2.59 10.14 -5.25
C ASN A 38 -1.06 10.08 -5.36
N GLU A 39 -0.55 9.16 -6.18
CA GLU A 39 0.89 8.93 -6.41
C GLU A 39 1.63 8.46 -5.14
N LEU A 40 0.92 7.91 -4.15
CA LEU A 40 1.54 7.23 -3.02
C LEU A 40 1.84 5.77 -3.36
N ALA A 41 2.92 5.24 -2.80
CA ALA A 41 3.18 3.81 -2.87
C ALA A 41 2.28 3.05 -1.85
N PRO A 42 1.86 1.81 -2.15
CA PRO A 42 1.05 1.01 -1.23
C PRO A 42 1.68 0.82 0.15
N ALA A 43 3.00 0.76 0.26
CA ALA A 43 3.67 0.69 1.56
C ALA A 43 3.52 1.97 2.39
N GLU A 44 3.60 3.15 1.77
CA GLU A 44 3.34 4.43 2.45
C GLU A 44 1.90 4.47 2.97
N VAL A 45 0.95 4.04 2.13
CA VAL A 45 -0.46 3.96 2.51
C VAL A 45 -0.68 2.96 3.64
N LEU A 46 -0.04 1.79 3.65
CA LEU A 46 -0.14 0.83 4.77
C LEU A 46 0.51 1.34 6.05
N ALA A 47 1.65 2.04 5.95
CA ALA A 47 2.35 2.60 7.09
C ALA A 47 1.63 3.83 7.67
N GLY A 48 0.95 4.61 6.82
CA GLY A 48 0.28 5.85 7.20
C GLY A 48 1.25 7.02 7.31
N VAL A 49 2.45 6.84 6.76
CA VAL A 49 3.53 7.82 6.74
C VAL A 49 4.20 7.78 5.36
N PRO A 50 4.64 8.93 4.84
CA PRO A 50 5.38 8.96 3.58
C PRO A 50 6.76 8.31 3.76
N PHE A 51 7.38 7.90 2.66
CA PHE A 51 8.80 7.54 2.68
C PHE A 51 9.66 8.75 3.02
N GLU A 52 10.74 8.51 3.76
CA GLU A 52 11.69 9.55 4.20
C GLU A 52 12.35 10.30 3.03
N THR A 53 12.45 9.66 1.86
CA THR A 53 13.05 10.24 0.65
C THR A 53 12.15 11.26 -0.05
N ARG A 54 10.88 11.44 0.37
CA ARG A 54 10.00 12.43 -0.25
C ARG A 54 10.37 13.85 0.19
N ALA A 55 10.77 14.68 -0.76
CA ALA A 55 11.11 16.08 -0.53
C ALA A 55 9.92 16.94 -0.06
N LEU A 56 8.72 16.71 -0.62
CA LEU A 56 7.49 17.43 -0.27
C LEU A 56 6.26 16.52 -0.44
N VAL A 57 5.43 16.41 0.59
CA VAL A 57 4.15 15.67 0.52
C VAL A 57 3.01 16.66 0.35
N HIS A 58 2.39 16.68 -0.84
CA HIS A 58 1.23 17.53 -1.10
C HIS A 58 0.08 17.22 -0.13
N PRO A 59 -0.71 18.20 0.35
CA PRO A 59 -1.76 17.98 1.36
C PRO A 59 -2.80 16.91 0.98
N SER A 60 -3.08 16.75 -0.32
CA SER A 60 -3.99 15.69 -0.80
C SER A 60 -3.47 14.28 -0.51
N ARG A 61 -2.15 14.08 -0.51
CA ARG A 61 -1.51 12.80 -0.17
C ARG A 61 -1.62 12.51 1.33
N LEU A 62 -1.45 13.54 2.17
CA LEU A 62 -1.57 13.40 3.63
C LEU A 62 -2.95 12.92 4.07
N ARG A 63 -4.02 13.33 3.38
CA ARG A 63 -5.39 12.92 3.72
C ARG A 63 -5.59 11.41 3.65
N LEU A 64 -4.99 10.74 2.67
CA LEU A 64 -5.07 9.28 2.53
C LEU A 64 -4.28 8.58 3.64
N LEU A 65 -3.12 9.12 4.02
CA LEU A 65 -2.27 8.57 5.08
C LEU A 65 -2.90 8.72 6.49
N GLN A 66 -3.75 9.73 6.67
CA GLN A 66 -4.47 9.98 7.93
C GLN A 66 -5.73 9.14 8.10
N LEU A 67 -6.14 8.36 7.10
CA LEU A 67 -7.28 7.46 7.24
C LEU A 67 -7.03 6.39 8.31
N PRO A 68 -8.09 5.84 8.93
CA PRO A 68 -7.98 4.68 9.81
C PRO A 68 -7.21 3.54 9.12
N ALA A 69 -6.37 2.84 9.89
CA ALA A 69 -5.49 1.80 9.38
C ALA A 69 -6.22 0.75 8.51
N MET A 70 -7.42 0.32 8.93
CA MET A 70 -8.25 -0.61 8.17
C MET A 70 -8.74 -0.05 6.83
N GLU A 71 -9.05 1.25 6.76
CA GLU A 71 -9.44 1.88 5.50
C GLU A 71 -8.27 1.96 4.53
N ARG A 72 -7.09 2.33 5.03
CA ARG A 72 -5.84 2.33 4.25
C ARG A 72 -5.54 0.94 3.67
N GLN A 73 -5.69 -0.11 4.49
CA GLN A 73 -5.54 -1.49 4.03
C GLN A 73 -6.56 -1.86 2.94
N ARG A 74 -7.83 -1.43 3.05
CA ARG A 74 -8.85 -1.70 2.02
C ARG A 74 -8.48 -1.10 0.67
N TRP A 75 -7.94 0.12 0.66
CA TRP A 75 -7.42 0.74 -0.56
C TRP A 75 -6.31 -0.12 -1.19
N VAL A 76 -5.33 -0.54 -0.40
CA VAL A 76 -4.23 -1.38 -0.89
C VAL A 76 -4.70 -2.75 -1.37
N LEU A 77 -5.65 -3.39 -0.68
CA LEU A 77 -6.23 -4.66 -1.13
C LEU A 77 -7.04 -4.52 -2.43
N SER A 78 -7.64 -3.36 -2.68
CA SER A 78 -8.35 -3.11 -3.95
C SER A 78 -7.38 -3.06 -5.13
N LEU A 79 -6.17 -2.55 -4.93
CA LEU A 79 -5.13 -2.51 -5.95
C LEU A 79 -4.65 -3.90 -6.36
N VAL A 80 -4.41 -4.79 -5.39
CA VAL A 80 -3.97 -6.17 -5.69
C VAL A 80 -4.95 -6.85 -6.65
N ARG A 81 -6.26 -6.71 -6.38
CA ARG A 81 -7.33 -7.28 -7.23
C ARG A 81 -7.37 -6.68 -8.64
N THR A 82 -7.03 -5.40 -8.78
CA THR A 82 -7.00 -4.73 -10.09
C THR A 82 -5.74 -5.11 -10.87
N SER A 83 -4.59 -5.25 -10.20
CA SER A 83 -3.33 -5.68 -10.81
C SER A 83 -3.38 -7.12 -11.33
N GLU A 84 -4.12 -8.03 -10.67
CA GLU A 84 -4.33 -9.39 -11.18
C GLU A 84 -5.17 -9.41 -12.47
N LYS A 85 -6.18 -8.55 -12.57
CA LYS A 85 -7.02 -8.45 -13.78
C LYS A 85 -6.24 -7.97 -15.00
N GLY A 86 -5.36 -6.98 -14.86
CA GLY A 86 -4.55 -6.46 -15.97
C GLY A 86 -3.47 -7.40 -16.50
N MET A 87 -3.18 -8.52 -15.81
CA MET A 87 -2.18 -9.52 -16.22
C MET A 87 -2.79 -10.75 -16.91
N THR A 88 -4.12 -10.78 -17.06
CA THR A 88 -4.88 -11.88 -17.68
C THR A 88 -5.59 -11.47 -18.99
N GLU A 89 -5.37 -10.25 -19.48
CA GLU A 89 -5.86 -9.73 -20.77
C GLU A 89 -4.72 -9.57 -21.79
#